data_AF-A0A1Y4F2N6-F1
#
_entry.id   AF-A0A1Y4F2N6-F1
#
_cell.length_a   1.000
_cell.length_b   1.000
_cell.length_c   1.000
_cell.angle_alpha   90.00
_cell.angle_beta   90.00
_cell.angle_gamma   90.00
#
_symmetry.space_group_name_H-M   'P 1'
#
loop_
_entity.id
_entity.type
_entity.pdbx_description
1 polymer ?
#
loop_
_entity_poly.entity_id
_entity_poly.type
_entity_poly.pdbx_seq_one_letter_code
_entity_poly.pdbx_strand_id
1 'polypeptide(L)'
;MVVVNETKRGQLLALLEQCAHLNADVRPRTDKGYFTVTVPPPWNGPAQRKAQEVQDRIKKWSEQYPNVICYCFDSFSTLLYVL
;
A
#
# COMPACT_ATOMS: atom_id res chain seq x y z
N MET A 1 -4.73 -26.39 -6.16
CA MET A 1 -3.75 -25.38 -5.70
C MET A 1 -3.94 -23.98 -6.31
N VAL A 2 -4.94 -23.75 -7.19
CA VAL A 2 -5.15 -22.44 -7.87
C VAL A 2 -5.77 -21.38 -6.95
N VAL A 3 -6.67 -21.80 -6.04
CA VAL A 3 -7.45 -20.89 -5.18
C VAL A 3 -6.57 -19.98 -4.31
N VAL A 4 -5.47 -20.49 -3.77
CA VAL A 4 -4.64 -19.73 -2.81
C VAL A 4 -3.98 -18.51 -3.46
N ASN A 5 -3.53 -18.62 -4.71
CA ASN A 5 -2.86 -17.52 -5.41
C ASN A 5 -3.87 -16.44 -5.86
N GLU A 6 -5.07 -16.87 -6.27
CA GLU A 6 -6.19 -15.97 -6.55
C GLU A 6 -6.60 -15.17 -5.31
N THR A 7 -6.64 -15.80 -4.13
CA THR A 7 -6.99 -15.12 -2.88
C THR A 7 -5.95 -14.07 -2.49
N LYS A 8 -4.65 -14.35 -2.65
CA LYS A 8 -3.56 -13.41 -2.36
C LYS A 8 -3.66 -12.17 -3.23
N ARG A 9 -3.76 -12.36 -4.56
CA ARG A 9 -3.88 -11.26 -5.51
C ARG A 9 -5.17 -10.48 -5.30
N GLY A 10 -6.27 -11.16 -4.98
CA GLY A 10 -7.54 -10.52 -4.63
C GLY A 10 -7.43 -9.58 -3.43
N GLN A 11 -6.74 -10.02 -2.36
CA GLN A 11 -6.48 -9.17 -1.19
C GLN A 11 -5.63 -7.93 -1.54
N LEU A 12 -4.58 -8.11 -2.36
CA LEU A 12 -3.75 -6.99 -2.82
C LEU A 12 -4.56 -5.99 -3.66
N LEU A 13 -5.43 -6.47 -4.55
CA LEU A 13 -6.28 -5.62 -5.39
C LEU A 13 -7.32 -4.87 -4.57
N ALA A 14 -7.93 -5.51 -3.57
CA ALA A 14 -8.87 -4.86 -2.67
C ALA A 14 -8.21 -3.72 -1.88
N LEU A 15 -6.98 -3.94 -1.38
CA LEU A 15 -6.23 -2.91 -0.68
C LEU A 15 -5.74 -1.80 -1.61
N LEU A 16 -5.36 -2.14 -2.85
CA LEU A 16 -5.01 -1.19 -3.89
C LEU A 16 -6.18 -0.23 -4.21
N GLU A 17 -7.39 -0.77 -4.34
CA GLU A 17 -8.60 0.03 -4.59
C GLU A 17 -8.86 1.01 -3.43
N GLN A 18 -8.69 0.58 -2.18
CA GLN A 18 -8.78 1.49 -1.03
C GLN A 18 -7.70 2.58 -1.07
N CYS A 19 -6.46 2.22 -1.43
CA CYS A 19 -5.37 3.17 -1.52
C CYS A 19 -5.53 4.16 -2.67
N ALA A 20 -6.20 3.80 -3.76
CA ALA A 20 -6.46 4.70 -4.89
C ALA A 20 -7.31 5.92 -4.52
N HIS A 21 -8.06 5.85 -3.42
CA HIS A 21 -8.84 6.97 -2.88
C HIS A 21 -8.03 7.87 -1.93
N LEU A 22 -6.77 7.54 -1.66
CA LEU A 22 -5.87 8.40 -0.89
C LEU A 22 -5.35 9.52 -1.78
N ASN A 23 -5.06 10.68 -1.16
CA ASN A 23 -4.39 11.78 -1.84
C ASN A 23 -2.87 11.52 -1.93
N ALA A 24 -2.50 10.41 -2.56
CA ALA A 24 -1.14 9.90 -2.71
C ALA A 24 -0.92 9.34 -4.14
N ASP A 25 0.34 9.25 -4.57
CA ASP A 25 0.73 8.60 -5.81
C ASP A 25 0.71 7.08 -5.62
N VAL A 26 -0.24 6.41 -6.27
CA VAL A 26 -0.40 4.95 -6.18
C VAL A 26 0.07 4.32 -7.48
N ARG A 27 1.13 3.51 -7.41
CA ARG A 27 1.71 2.84 -8.59
C ARG A 27 1.52 1.33 -8.51
N PRO A 28 0.54 0.77 -9.22
CA PRO A 28 0.33 -0.67 -9.26
C PRO A 28 1.39 -1.40 -10.08
N ARG A 29 1.84 -2.54 -9.56
CA ARG A 29 2.67 -3.55 -10.23
C ARG A 29 2.12 -4.94 -9.91
N THR A 30 0.80 -5.07 -10.09
CA THR A 30 0.03 -6.27 -9.70
C THR A 30 0.41 -7.53 -10.47
N ASP A 31 1.00 -7.38 -11.65
CA ASP A 31 1.67 -8.45 -12.41
C ASP A 31 2.84 -9.07 -11.63
N LYS A 32 3.55 -8.24 -10.85
CA LYS A 32 4.65 -8.63 -9.97
C LYS A 32 4.21 -8.84 -8.52
N GLY A 33 2.90 -8.79 -8.24
CA GLY A 33 2.36 -9.02 -6.89
C GLY A 33 2.61 -7.89 -5.89
N TYR A 34 2.84 -6.65 -6.35
CA TYR A 34 3.01 -5.52 -5.43
C TYR A 34 2.43 -4.20 -5.97
N PHE A 35 2.34 -3.20 -5.10
CA PHE A 35 2.16 -1.80 -5.50
C PHE A 35 2.84 -0.88 -4.49
N THR A 36 3.09 0.36 -4.90
CA THR A 36 3.65 1.38 -4.02
C THR A 36 2.66 2.52 -3.85
N VAL A 37 2.65 3.11 -2.65
CA VAL A 37 1.93 4.34 -2.33
C VAL A 37 2.96 5.35 -1.84
N THR A 38 3.06 6.49 -2.50
CA THR A 38 4.01 7.54 -2.14
C THR A 38 3.28 8.86 -2.00
N VAL A 39 3.47 9.56 -0.89
CA VAL A 39 2.94 10.92 -0.75
C VAL A 39 3.74 11.87 -1.66
N PRO A 40 3.07 12.63 -2.55
CA PRO A 40 3.76 13.49 -3.50
C PRO A 40 4.49 14.65 -2.81
N PRO A 41 5.48 15.27 -3.48
CA PRO A 41 6.16 16.46 -2.99
C PRO A 41 5.19 17.63 -2.72
N PRO A 42 5.56 18.59 -1.87
CA PRO A 42 6.90 18.82 -1.32
C PRO A 42 7.17 17.99 -0.06
N TRP A 43 8.22 17.15 -0.08
CA TRP A 43 8.65 16.30 1.05
C TRP A 43 9.29 17.10 2.19
N ASN A 44 8.51 18.00 2.79
CA ASN A 44 8.89 18.86 3.90
C ASN A 44 8.28 18.36 5.22
N GLY A 45 8.62 18.98 6.35
CA GLY A 45 8.12 18.58 7.67
C GLY A 45 6.58 18.47 7.78
N PRO A 46 5.80 19.45 7.29
CA PRO A 46 4.35 19.32 7.23
C PRO A 46 3.84 18.15 6.38
N ALA A 47 4.46 17.90 5.23
CA ALA A 47 4.11 16.76 4.38
C ALA A 47 4.49 15.43 5.01
N GLN A 48 5.57 15.38 5.81
CA GLN A 48 5.96 14.18 6.54
C GLN A 48 4.88 13.75 7.54
N ARG A 49 4.24 14.70 8.23
CA ARG A 49 3.09 14.36 9.10
C ARG A 49 1.92 13.77 8.32
N LYS A 50 1.56 14.38 7.19
CA LYS A 50 0.51 13.83 6.31
C LYS A 50 0.88 12.44 5.78
N ALA A 51 2.15 12.25 5.44
CA ALA A 51 2.66 10.95 5.01
C ALA A 51 2.57 9.91 6.11
N GLN A 52 2.94 10.26 7.34
CA GLN A 52 2.78 9.38 8.49
C GLN A 52 1.31 8.96 8.68
N GLU A 53 0.36 9.91 8.58
CA GLU A 53 -1.07 9.59 8.66
C GLU A 53 -1.53 8.64 7.54
N VAL A 54 -1.04 8.84 6.31
CA VAL A 54 -1.29 7.93 5.19
C VAL A 54 -0.72 6.55 5.47
N GLN A 55 0.52 6.46 5.94
CA GLN A 55 1.18 5.18 6.25
C GLN A 55 0.48 4.42 7.38
N ASP A 56 0.09 5.10 8.46
CA ASP A 56 -0.64 4.50 9.58
C ASP A 56 -2.02 3.97 9.14
N ARG A 57 -2.70 4.70 8.26
CA ARG A 57 -3.98 4.28 7.69
C ARG A 57 -3.83 3.06 6.79
N ILE A 58 -2.81 3.04 5.92
CA ILE A 58 -2.50 1.88 5.07
C ILE A 58 -2.14 0.66 5.91
N LYS A 59 -1.33 0.83 6.98
CA LYS A 59 -1.01 -0.26 7.92
C LYS A 59 -2.28 -0.87 8.51
N LYS A 60 -3.18 -0.04 9.05
CA LYS A 60 -4.46 -0.52 9.62
C LYS A 60 -5.31 -1.28 8.61
N TRP A 61 -5.36 -0.82 7.36
CA TRP A 61 -6.08 -1.54 6.31
C TRP A 61 -5.39 -2.86 5.96
N SER A 62 -4.06 -2.88 5.89
CA SER A 62 -3.29 -4.10 5.59
C SER A 62 -3.46 -5.21 6.63
N GLU A 63 -3.74 -4.87 7.90
CA GLU A 63 -4.02 -5.87 8.96
C GLU A 63 -5.25 -6.74 8.65
N GLN A 64 -6.17 -6.28 7.80
CA GLN A 64 -7.34 -7.05 7.34
C GLN A 64 -6.98 -8.07 6.24
N TYR A 65 -5.78 -7.98 5.68
CA TYR A 65 -5.33 -8.75 4.52
C TYR A 65 -4.09 -9.58 4.89
N PRO A 66 -4.28 -10.78 5.49
CA PRO A 66 -3.18 -11.55 6.08
C PRO A 66 -2.10 -12.00 5.10
N ASN A 67 -2.38 -11.99 3.79
CA ASN A 67 -1.40 -12.34 2.78
C ASN A 67 -0.65 -11.14 2.19
N VAL A 68 -1.02 -9.91 2.59
CA VAL A 68 -0.39 -8.68 2.10
C VAL A 68 0.55 -8.16 3.17
N ILE A 69 1.82 -8.02 2.82
CA ILE A 69 2.83 -7.40 3.66
C ILE A 69 2.88 -5.91 3.36
N CYS A 70 2.77 -5.10 4.40
CA CYS A 70 2.93 -3.66 4.35
C CYS A 70 4.30 -3.25 4.88
N TYR A 71 5.10 -2.58 4.05
CA TYR A 71 6.46 -2.15 4.37
C TYR A 71 6.65 -0.67 4.04
N CYS A 72 6.83 0.16 5.07
CA CYS A 72 7.24 1.55 4.89
C CYS A 72 8.76 1.61 4.72
N PHE A 73 9.26 1.85 3.51
CA PHE A 73 10.70 1.88 3.24
C PHE A 73 11.33 3.26 3.47
N ASP A 74 10.52 4.32 3.40
CA ASP A 74 10.91 5.69 3.77
C ASP A 74 9.72 6.43 4.43
N SER A 75 9.90 7.68 4.84
CA SER A 75 8.87 8.47 5.55
C SER A 75 7.66 8.90 4.70
N PHE A 76 7.73 8.72 3.38
CA PHE A 76 6.73 9.14 2.39
C PHE A 76 6.17 7.98 1.58
N SER A 77 6.88 6.85 1.55
CA SER A 77 6.54 5.73 0.68
C SER A 77 6.29 4.42 1.42
N THR A 78 5.29 3.70 0.94
CA THR A 78 4.89 2.37 1.42
C THR A 78 4.84 1.40 0.25
N LEU A 79 5.45 0.24 0.43
CA LEU A 79 5.38 -0.91 -0.46
C LEU A 79 4.41 -1.93 0.12
N LEU A 80 3.48 -2.40 -0.70
CA LEU A 80 2.55 -3.47 -0.36
C LEU A 80 2.72 -4.62 -1.33
N TYR A 81 2.93 -5.83 -0.84
CA TYR A 81 3.20 -7.00 -1.67
C TYR A 81 2.65 -8.29 -1.08
N VAL A 82 2.43 -9.29 -1.91
CA VAL A 82 2.04 -10.65 -1.49
C VAL A 82 3.21 -11.61 -1.61
N LEU A 83 3.26 -12.62 -0.73
CA LEU A 83 4.23 -13.73 -0.76
C LEU A 83 3.79 -14.88 -1.67
#